data_AF-A0A9X9SPG0-F1
#
_entry.id   AF-A0A9X9SPG0-F1
#
_cell.length_a   1.000
_cell.length_b   1.000
_cell.length_c   1.000
_cell.angle_alpha   90.00
_cell.angle_beta   90.00
_cell.angle_gamma   90.00
#
_symmetry.space_group_name_H-M   'P 1'
#
loop_
_entity.id
_entity.type
_entity.pdbx_description
1 polymer ?
#
loop_
_entity_poly.entity_id
_entity_poly.type
_entity_poly.pdbx_seq_one_letter_code
_entity_poly.pdbx_strand_id
1 'polypeptide(L)'
;MTIIDGKQLRKFRASLGLKQKEFAEVAGLSLSSLKSYETGRREFTLEKFKEIKTNMGYSFSDSPHPLRLMIDYLRITFKNVRQLKEFVESYLYVSFNEFTSQETTMMTYNHLYKRGDIWIFDYFDKEERSNYQITLQLSGQGCRQMELILEREGISWRDLLEGFLGKNAL
;
A
#
# COMPACT_ATOMS: atom_id res chain seq x y z
N MET A 1 -25.91 -17.42 -20.26
CA MET A 1 -25.81 -16.89 -18.88
C MET A 1 -24.83 -17.75 -18.10
N THR A 2 -23.72 -17.17 -17.63
CA THR A 2 -22.72 -17.90 -16.82
C THR A 2 -23.14 -17.85 -15.36
N ILE A 3 -23.35 -19.01 -14.74
CA ILE A 3 -23.69 -19.14 -13.32
C ILE A 3 -22.40 -19.20 -12.49
N ILE A 4 -22.40 -18.52 -11.35
CA ILE A 4 -21.27 -18.49 -10.42
C ILE A 4 -21.56 -19.40 -9.22
N ASP A 5 -20.57 -20.21 -8.84
CA ASP A 5 -20.65 -21.02 -7.61
C ASP A 5 -20.71 -20.10 -6.38
N GLY A 6 -21.70 -20.31 -5.52
CA GLY A 6 -21.87 -19.63 -4.22
C GLY A 6 -20.62 -19.63 -3.33
N LYS A 7 -19.75 -20.64 -3.47
CA LYS A 7 -18.45 -20.67 -2.78
C LYS A 7 -17.55 -19.50 -3.16
N GLN A 8 -17.65 -18.97 -4.39
CA GLN A 8 -16.87 -17.80 -4.80
C GLN A 8 -17.30 -16.54 -4.05
N LEU A 9 -18.61 -16.33 -3.86
CA LEU A 9 -19.13 -15.21 -3.08
C LEU A 9 -18.68 -15.29 -1.62
N ARG A 10 -18.72 -16.51 -1.04
CA ARG A 10 -18.22 -16.75 0.33
C ARG A 10 -16.73 -16.48 0.46
N LYS A 11 -15.91 -16.93 -0.50
CA LYS A 11 -14.46 -16.66 -0.53
C LYS A 11 -14.18 -15.17 -0.64
N PHE A 12 -14.90 -14.48 -1.52
CA PHE A 12 -14.76 -13.03 -1.71
C PHE A 12 -15.12 -12.25 -0.44
N ARG A 13 -16.22 -12.60 0.23
CA ARG A 13 -16.55 -12.01 1.54
C ARG A 13 -15.45 -12.27 2.57
N ALA A 14 -14.95 -13.50 2.64
CA ALA A 14 -13.91 -13.88 3.60
C ALA A 14 -12.59 -13.13 3.34
N SER A 15 -12.20 -12.88 2.08
CA SER A 15 -11.00 -12.08 1.76
C SER A 15 -11.10 -10.63 2.21
N LEU A 16 -12.32 -10.10 2.39
CA LEU A 16 -12.55 -8.75 2.94
C LEU A 16 -12.61 -8.74 4.47
N GLY A 17 -12.53 -9.90 5.13
CA GLY A 17 -12.67 -10.00 6.59
C GLY A 17 -14.09 -9.71 7.11
N LEU A 18 -15.10 -9.65 6.24
CA LEU A 18 -16.45 -9.20 6.60
C LEU A 18 -17.35 -10.36 7.07
N LYS A 19 -18.15 -10.09 8.11
CA LYS A 19 -19.27 -10.95 8.50
C LYS A 19 -20.38 -10.86 7.46
N GLN A 20 -21.27 -11.86 7.44
CA GLN A 20 -22.39 -11.88 6.47
C GLN A 20 -23.28 -10.64 6.56
N LYS A 21 -23.52 -10.12 7.76
CA LYS A 21 -24.36 -8.92 7.94
C LYS A 21 -23.70 -7.68 7.33
N GLU A 22 -22.45 -7.43 7.68
CA GLU A 22 -21.65 -6.30 7.17
C GLU A 22 -21.52 -6.37 5.64
N PHE A 23 -21.20 -7.55 5.09
CA PHE A 23 -21.12 -7.74 3.65
C PHE A 23 -22.47 -7.48 2.97
N ALA A 24 -23.58 -7.96 3.53
CA ALA A 24 -24.90 -7.76 2.96
C ALA A 24 -25.26 -6.26 2.89
N GLU A 25 -24.95 -5.50 3.94
CA GLU A 25 -25.17 -4.05 3.98
C GLU A 25 -24.36 -3.32 2.90
N VAL A 26 -23.05 -3.61 2.77
CA VAL A 26 -22.19 -2.95 1.78
C VAL A 26 -22.52 -3.39 0.34
N ALA A 27 -22.95 -4.64 0.15
CA ALA A 27 -23.32 -5.19 -1.16
C ALA A 27 -24.73 -4.77 -1.64
N GLY A 28 -25.53 -4.11 -0.80
CA GLY A 28 -26.94 -3.81 -1.09
C GLY A 28 -27.82 -5.07 -1.18
N LEU A 29 -27.49 -6.13 -0.42
CA LEU A 29 -28.22 -7.39 -0.40
C LEU A 29 -28.99 -7.55 0.92
N SER A 30 -30.10 -8.28 0.89
CA SER A 30 -30.65 -8.81 2.14
C SER A 30 -29.74 -9.92 2.70
N LEU A 31 -29.64 -10.02 4.03
CA LEU A 31 -28.91 -11.09 4.69
C LEU A 31 -29.41 -12.48 4.27
N SER A 32 -30.72 -12.62 4.02
CA SER A 32 -31.32 -13.86 3.53
C SER A 32 -30.84 -14.20 2.11
N SER A 33 -30.76 -13.22 1.21
CA SER A 33 -30.28 -13.42 -0.16
C SER A 33 -28.82 -13.84 -0.18
N LEU A 34 -27.97 -13.17 0.60
CA LEU A 34 -26.55 -13.54 0.74
C LEU A 34 -26.40 -14.98 1.23
N LYS A 35 -27.14 -15.37 2.27
CA LYS A 35 -27.10 -16.76 2.79
C LYS A 35 -27.54 -17.77 1.73
N SER A 36 -28.59 -17.48 0.97
CA SER A 36 -29.06 -18.37 -0.10
C SER A 36 -28.04 -18.52 -1.22
N TYR A 37 -27.33 -17.43 -1.58
CA TYR A 37 -26.25 -17.49 -2.57
C TYR A 37 -25.04 -18.29 -2.05
N GLU A 38 -24.52 -17.97 -0.86
CA GLU A 38 -23.33 -18.64 -0.31
C GLU A 38 -23.53 -20.14 -0.01
N THR A 39 -24.77 -20.56 0.25
CA THR A 39 -25.12 -21.97 0.49
C THR A 39 -25.46 -22.72 -0.79
N GLY A 40 -25.52 -22.04 -1.95
CA GLY A 40 -25.94 -22.64 -3.22
C GLY A 40 -27.44 -22.94 -3.29
N ARG A 41 -28.24 -22.52 -2.29
CA ARG A 41 -29.71 -22.65 -2.33
C ARG A 41 -30.35 -21.80 -3.42
N ARG A 42 -29.66 -20.72 -3.83
CA ARG A 42 -30.04 -19.86 -4.93
C ARG A 42 -28.82 -19.66 -5.84
N GLU A 43 -29.00 -19.93 -7.12
CA GLU A 43 -28.00 -19.61 -8.13
C GLU A 43 -28.03 -18.13 -8.48
N PHE A 44 -26.90 -17.60 -8.95
CA PHE A 44 -26.80 -16.24 -9.44
C PHE A 44 -25.86 -16.17 -10.65
N THR A 45 -26.14 -15.19 -11.51
CA THR A 45 -25.37 -14.98 -12.74
C THR A 45 -24.10 -14.20 -12.45
N LEU A 46 -23.14 -14.28 -13.37
CA LEU A 46 -21.97 -13.40 -13.39
C LEU A 46 -22.35 -11.91 -13.36
N GLU A 47 -23.45 -11.52 -14.03
CA GLU A 47 -23.97 -10.15 -13.99
C GLU A 47 -24.38 -9.75 -12.58
N LYS A 48 -25.08 -10.63 -11.85
CA LYS A 48 -25.43 -10.37 -10.45
C LYS A 48 -24.18 -10.29 -9.56
N PHE A 49 -23.15 -11.08 -9.84
CA PHE A 49 -21.88 -10.98 -9.13
C PHE A 49 -21.15 -9.66 -9.40
N LYS A 50 -21.15 -9.19 -10.66
CA LYS A 50 -20.65 -7.86 -11.02
C LYS A 50 -21.43 -6.78 -10.29
N GLU A 51 -22.77 -6.83 -10.30
CA GLU A 51 -23.64 -5.89 -9.58
C GLU A 51 -23.31 -5.82 -8.08
N ILE A 52 -23.17 -6.98 -7.41
CA ILE A 52 -22.77 -7.06 -6.00
C ILE A 52 -21.47 -6.32 -5.77
N LYS A 53 -20.45 -6.57 -6.58
CA LYS A 53 -19.15 -5.93 -6.42
C LYS A 53 -19.20 -4.43 -6.78
N THR A 54 -20.00 -4.03 -7.77
CA THR A 54 -20.22 -2.61 -8.11
C THR A 54 -20.84 -1.84 -6.97
N ASN A 55 -21.83 -2.42 -6.27
CA ASN A 55 -22.42 -1.80 -5.07
C ASN A 55 -21.39 -1.61 -3.95
N MET A 56 -20.37 -2.47 -3.90
CA MET A 56 -19.24 -2.37 -2.97
C MET A 56 -18.12 -1.43 -3.46
N GLY A 57 -18.34 -0.68 -4.55
CA GLY A 57 -17.38 0.29 -5.09
C GLY A 57 -16.37 -0.27 -6.08
N TYR A 58 -16.47 -1.55 -6.48
CA TYR A 58 -15.61 -2.12 -7.51
C TYR A 58 -16.10 -1.70 -8.90
N SER A 59 -15.24 -1.08 -9.69
CA SER A 59 -15.53 -0.82 -11.10
C SER A 59 -15.11 -2.02 -11.95
N PHE A 60 -16.06 -2.66 -12.63
CA PHE A 60 -15.80 -3.60 -13.72
C PHE A 60 -15.86 -2.83 -15.02
N SER A 61 -14.92 -1.92 -15.24
CA SER A 61 -14.71 -1.48 -16.61
C SER A 61 -14.07 -2.66 -17.33
N ASP A 62 -14.84 -3.33 -18.18
CA ASP A 62 -14.29 -4.16 -19.26
C ASP A 62 -13.61 -3.25 -20.32
N SER A 63 -13.07 -2.10 -19.88
CA SER A 63 -12.43 -1.11 -20.73
C SER A 63 -11.16 -1.77 -21.27
N PRO A 64 -10.90 -1.68 -22.58
CA PRO A 64 -9.58 -2.03 -23.11
C PRO A 64 -8.45 -1.20 -22.47
N HIS A 65 -8.80 -0.12 -21.76
CA HIS A 65 -7.91 0.74 -21.00
C HIS A 65 -8.41 0.85 -19.55
N PRO A 66 -8.13 -0.14 -18.67
CA PRO A 66 -8.54 -0.07 -17.28
C PRO A 66 -7.83 1.10 -16.60
N LEU A 67 -8.56 1.85 -15.75
CA LEU A 67 -7.96 2.90 -14.93
C LEU A 67 -7.01 2.25 -13.93
N ARG A 68 -5.74 2.65 -13.95
CA ARG A 68 -4.74 2.20 -12.99
C ARG A 68 -4.50 3.28 -11.94
N LEU A 69 -4.79 2.97 -10.68
CA LEU A 69 -4.42 3.80 -9.54
C LEU A 69 -3.05 3.34 -9.01
N MET A 70 -2.19 4.31 -8.69
CA MET A 70 -0.85 4.05 -8.16
C MET A 70 -0.35 5.24 -7.35
N ILE A 71 0.54 4.97 -6.41
CA ILE A 71 1.33 6.01 -5.76
C ILE A 71 2.40 6.45 -6.76
N ASP A 72 2.36 7.69 -7.21
CA ASP A 72 3.32 8.24 -8.19
C ASP A 72 4.27 9.28 -7.60
N TYR A 73 4.09 9.59 -6.32
CA TYR A 73 5.01 10.42 -5.57
C TYR A 73 4.76 10.22 -4.07
N LEU A 74 5.82 9.99 -3.30
CA LEU A 74 5.76 9.90 -1.84
C LEU A 74 6.89 10.71 -1.23
N ARG A 75 6.55 11.60 -0.29
CA ARG A 75 7.54 12.30 0.51
C ARG A 75 7.10 12.31 1.98
N ILE A 76 7.93 11.76 2.86
CA ILE A 76 7.67 11.66 4.29
C ILE A 76 8.87 12.22 5.04
N THR A 77 8.62 13.03 6.07
CA THR A 77 9.67 13.58 6.94
C THR A 77 9.57 12.98 8.33
N PHE A 78 10.62 12.29 8.76
CA PHE A 78 10.74 11.69 10.08
C PHE A 78 11.57 12.65 10.95
N LYS A 79 11.02 13.05 12.09
CA LYS A 79 11.58 14.16 12.89
C LYS A 79 12.81 13.79 13.71
N ASN A 80 12.98 12.51 14.03
CA ASN A 80 14.07 12.04 14.86
C ASN A 80 14.49 10.64 14.41
N VAL A 81 15.51 10.54 13.56
CA VAL A 81 16.11 9.26 13.15
C VAL A 81 17.59 9.30 13.45
N ARG A 82 17.98 8.76 14.61
CA ARG A 82 19.37 8.73 15.06
C ARG A 82 20.20 7.65 14.36
N GLN A 83 19.56 6.53 14.02
CA GLN A 83 20.21 5.36 13.44
C GLN A 83 19.71 5.15 12.00
N LEU A 84 20.25 5.95 11.07
CA LEU A 84 19.78 5.95 9.68
C LEU A 84 19.93 4.57 9.00
N LYS A 85 21.05 3.87 9.25
CA LYS A 85 21.26 2.53 8.70
C LYS A 85 20.15 1.57 9.12
N GLU A 86 19.88 1.49 10.42
CA GLU A 86 18.82 0.63 10.97
C GLU A 86 17.44 1.03 10.45
N PHE A 87 17.19 2.34 10.29
CA PHE A 87 15.95 2.83 9.72
C PHE A 87 15.75 2.32 8.28
N VAL A 88 16.78 2.44 7.43
CA VAL A 88 16.71 1.98 6.03
C VAL A 88 16.53 0.47 5.94
N GLU A 89 17.29 -0.29 6.72
CA GLU A 89 17.25 -1.74 6.71
C GLU A 89 15.93 -2.29 7.29
N SER A 90 15.38 -1.66 8.33
CA SER A 90 14.16 -2.13 9.01
C SER A 90 12.87 -1.67 8.34
N TYR A 91 12.84 -0.45 7.79
CA TYR A 91 11.60 0.13 7.27
C TYR A 91 11.56 0.25 5.76
N LEU A 92 12.71 0.35 5.08
CA LEU A 92 12.74 0.36 3.61
C LEU A 92 13.17 -1.00 3.04
N TYR A 93 13.58 -1.94 3.88
CA TYR A 93 13.99 -3.29 3.48
C TYR A 93 15.10 -3.31 2.42
N VAL A 94 16.01 -2.32 2.51
CA VAL A 94 17.13 -2.15 1.57
C VAL A 94 18.42 -2.13 2.37
N SER A 95 19.49 -2.71 1.81
CA SER A 95 20.82 -2.58 2.41
C SER A 95 21.30 -1.13 2.32
N PHE A 96 21.69 -0.55 3.46
CA PHE A 96 22.18 0.83 3.47
C PHE A 96 23.40 1.05 2.55
N ASN A 97 24.18 0.00 2.33
CA ASN A 97 25.36 0.03 1.44
C ASN A 97 24.99 0.22 -0.05
N GLU A 98 23.72 0.06 -0.43
CA GLU A 98 23.24 0.35 -1.78
C GLU A 98 23.03 1.86 -2.04
N PHE A 99 23.13 2.70 -1.00
CA PHE A 99 22.98 4.15 -1.12
C PHE A 99 24.32 4.84 -1.33
N THR A 100 24.35 5.78 -2.30
CA THR A 100 25.46 6.70 -2.50
C THR A 100 25.23 7.98 -1.72
N SER A 101 26.23 8.42 -0.96
CA SER A 101 26.24 9.70 -0.22
C SER A 101 26.72 10.84 -1.11
N GLN A 102 26.08 12.00 -1.02
CA GLN A 102 26.47 13.21 -1.74
C GLN A 102 25.97 14.49 -1.07
N GLU A 103 26.66 15.60 -1.29
CA GLU A 103 26.18 16.93 -0.92
C GLU A 103 24.91 17.34 -1.70
N THR A 104 24.10 18.19 -1.07
CA THR A 104 22.93 18.81 -1.70
C THR A 104 22.68 20.18 -1.10
N THR A 105 21.90 21.02 -1.80
CA THR A 105 21.37 22.29 -1.28
C THR A 105 19.84 22.32 -1.36
N MET A 106 19.24 21.18 -1.69
CA MET A 106 17.80 21.05 -1.86
C MET A 106 17.08 21.10 -0.51
N MET A 107 15.98 21.85 -0.45
CA MET A 107 15.04 21.83 0.68
C MET A 107 15.71 22.08 2.04
N THR A 108 16.75 22.92 2.08
CA THR A 108 17.54 23.27 3.28
C THR A 108 18.40 22.15 3.87
N TYR A 109 18.41 20.96 3.27
CA TYR A 109 19.34 19.89 3.63
C TYR A 109 20.71 20.12 2.99
N ASN A 110 21.75 19.63 3.65
CA ASN A 110 23.12 19.65 3.12
C ASN A 110 23.65 18.27 2.72
N HIS A 111 22.91 17.20 3.02
CA HIS A 111 23.29 15.82 2.70
C HIS A 111 22.14 15.02 2.11
N LEU A 112 22.48 14.14 1.17
CA LEU A 112 21.55 13.27 0.48
C LEU A 112 22.16 11.88 0.26
N TYR A 113 21.43 10.86 0.68
CA TYR A 113 21.66 9.47 0.28
C TYR A 113 20.74 9.10 -0.89
N LYS A 114 21.31 8.51 -1.95
CA LYS A 114 20.56 8.10 -3.14
C LYS A 114 20.75 6.63 -3.46
N ARG A 115 19.64 5.93 -3.69
CA ARG A 115 19.60 4.64 -4.37
C ARG A 115 18.60 4.75 -5.52
N GLY A 116 19.12 5.00 -6.72
CA GLY A 116 18.29 5.33 -7.87
C GLY A 116 17.38 6.54 -7.58
N ASP A 117 16.08 6.30 -7.53
CA ASP A 117 15.02 7.29 -7.27
C ASP A 117 14.44 7.22 -5.85
N ILE A 118 15.05 6.43 -4.97
CA ILE A 118 14.80 6.39 -3.53
C ILE A 118 15.82 7.30 -2.84
N TRP A 119 15.36 8.46 -2.38
CA TRP A 119 16.23 9.52 -1.85
C TRP A 119 15.95 9.75 -0.37
N ILE A 120 17.01 9.91 0.41
CA ILE A 120 16.92 10.25 1.84
C ILE A 120 17.76 11.49 2.09
N PHE A 121 17.09 12.59 2.40
CA PHE A 121 17.74 13.83 2.81
C PHE A 121 18.00 13.81 4.32
N ASP A 122 19.19 14.21 4.74
CA ASP A 122 19.55 14.46 6.14
C ASP A 122 20.58 15.59 6.25
N TYR A 123 21.31 15.65 7.36
CA TYR A 123 22.37 16.64 7.58
C TYR A 123 23.71 15.97 7.87
N PHE A 124 24.79 16.44 7.23
CA PHE A 124 26.17 16.05 7.58
C PHE A 124 26.50 16.45 9.02
N ASP A 125 26.05 17.64 9.44
CA ASP A 125 26.26 18.27 10.74
C ASP A 125 25.08 18.06 11.70
N LYS A 126 24.36 16.93 11.57
CA LYS A 126 23.17 16.61 12.39
C LYS A 126 23.40 16.64 13.90
N GLU A 127 24.60 16.26 14.35
CA GLU A 127 24.95 16.30 15.78
C GLU A 127 25.12 17.72 16.29
N GLU A 128 25.85 18.57 15.56
CA GLU A 128 26.05 19.99 15.91
C GLU A 128 24.74 20.77 15.88
N ARG A 129 23.87 20.48 14.91
CA ARG A 129 22.53 21.07 14.81
C ARG A 129 21.55 20.55 15.85
N SER A 130 21.87 19.45 16.53
CA SER A 130 20.91 18.65 17.32
C SER A 130 19.62 18.35 16.52
N ASN A 131 19.77 18.05 15.23
CA ASN A 131 18.65 17.84 14.31
C ASN A 131 18.86 16.55 13.52
N TYR A 132 18.14 15.51 13.94
CA TYR A 132 18.16 14.17 13.33
C TYR A 132 16.96 13.95 12.39
N GLN A 133 16.38 15.03 11.87
CA GLN A 133 15.31 14.93 10.89
C GLN A 133 15.86 14.34 9.58
N ILE A 134 15.11 13.41 9.00
CA ILE A 134 15.34 12.92 7.65
C ILE A 134 14.08 13.07 6.79
N THR A 135 14.24 13.26 5.49
CA THR A 135 13.12 13.22 4.53
C THR A 135 13.35 12.11 3.52
N LEU A 136 12.47 11.10 3.53
CA LEU A 136 12.36 10.12 2.46
C LEU A 136 11.57 10.74 1.29
N GLN A 137 12.10 10.62 0.09
CA GLN A 137 11.44 11.02 -1.15
C GLN A 137 11.53 9.90 -2.19
N LEU A 138 10.37 9.55 -2.75
CA LEU A 138 10.21 8.63 -3.86
C LEU A 138 9.55 9.40 -5.02
N SER A 139 10.24 9.53 -6.15
CA SER A 139 9.61 9.99 -7.41
C SER A 139 8.65 8.92 -7.96
N GLY A 140 8.00 9.15 -9.10
CA GLY A 140 7.21 8.10 -9.76
C GLY A 140 8.02 6.83 -10.04
N GLN A 141 9.26 7.00 -10.53
CA GLN A 141 10.20 5.88 -10.68
C GLN A 141 10.66 5.30 -9.34
N GLY A 142 10.87 6.15 -8.33
CA GLY A 142 11.19 5.72 -6.97
C GLY A 142 10.08 4.86 -6.36
N CYS A 143 8.82 5.16 -6.64
CA CYS A 143 7.68 4.35 -6.22
C CYS A 143 7.68 2.98 -6.93
N ARG A 144 8.01 2.92 -8.22
CA ARG A 144 8.17 1.63 -8.93
C ARG A 144 9.34 0.81 -8.39
N GLN A 145 10.46 1.44 -8.06
CA GLN A 145 11.61 0.79 -7.44
C GLN A 145 11.28 0.26 -6.04
N MET A 146 10.52 1.03 -5.25
CA MET A 146 10.02 0.59 -3.94
C MET A 146 9.06 -0.60 -4.10
N GLU A 147 8.14 -0.57 -5.05
CA GLU A 147 7.22 -1.70 -5.31
C GLU A 147 7.94 -3.03 -5.56
N LEU A 148 9.07 -3.03 -6.27
CA LEU A 148 9.89 -4.23 -6.47
C LEU A 148 10.49 -4.77 -5.16
N ILE A 149 10.86 -3.86 -4.24
CA ILE A 149 11.36 -4.25 -2.91
C ILE A 149 10.21 -4.82 -2.09
N LEU A 150 9.05 -4.15 -2.07
CA LEU A 150 7.87 -4.60 -1.35
C LEU A 150 7.39 -5.99 -1.86
N GLU A 151 7.40 -6.21 -3.17
CA GLU A 151 7.08 -7.50 -3.79
C GLU A 151 8.06 -8.60 -3.35
N ARG A 152 9.37 -8.31 -3.33
CA ARG A 152 10.39 -9.25 -2.85
C ARG A 152 10.16 -9.67 -1.40
N GLU A 153 9.78 -8.71 -0.54
CA GLU A 153 9.51 -8.95 0.88
C GLU A 153 8.10 -9.47 1.16
N GLY A 154 7.24 -9.57 0.15
CA GLY A 154 5.86 -10.03 0.30
C GLY A 154 4.97 -9.09 1.11
N ILE A 155 5.26 -7.79 1.09
CA ILE A 155 4.51 -6.74 1.81
C ILE A 155 3.85 -5.76 0.85
N SER A 156 2.78 -5.08 1.29
CA SER A 156 2.08 -4.08 0.50
C SER A 156 2.51 -2.66 0.85
N TRP A 157 2.17 -1.68 0.00
CA TRP A 157 2.27 -0.26 0.33
C TRP A 157 1.57 0.10 1.65
N ARG A 158 0.44 -0.56 1.93
CA ARG A 158 -0.28 -0.36 3.18
C ARG A 158 0.56 -0.81 4.38
N ASP A 159 1.15 -2.00 4.30
CA ASP A 159 2.00 -2.54 5.38
C ASP A 159 3.24 -1.66 5.61
N LEU A 160 3.85 -1.14 4.54
CA LEU A 160 4.95 -0.19 4.62
C LEU A 160 4.53 1.10 5.36
N LEU A 161 3.44 1.73 4.92
CA LEU A 161 2.96 2.98 5.49
C LEU A 161 2.45 2.79 6.93
N GLU A 162 1.78 1.68 7.24
CA GLU A 162 1.42 1.31 8.61
C GLU A 162 2.66 1.07 9.46
N GLY A 163 3.72 0.46 8.91
CA GLY A 163 5.01 0.29 9.57
C GLY A 163 5.66 1.62 9.96
N PHE A 164 5.56 2.66 9.12
CA PHE A 164 6.03 4.00 9.50
C PHE A 164 5.21 4.65 10.63
N LEU A 165 3.95 4.23 10.82
CA LEU A 165 3.04 4.76 11.83
C LEU A 165 3.06 3.94 13.14
N GLY A 166 3.34 2.64 13.05
CA GLY A 166 3.17 1.66 14.12
C GLY A 166 4.49 1.10 14.64
N LYS A 167 4.71 1.28 15.95
CA LYS A 167 5.95 1.05 16.74
C LYS A 167 6.93 2.21 16.63
N ASN A 168 6.94 3.04 17.68
CA ASN A 168 8.06 3.93 18.02
C ASN A 168 8.79 4.54 16.81
N ALA A 169 8.09 5.34 16.01
CA ALA A 169 8.77 6.30 15.14
C ALA A 169 9.40 7.41 16.02
N LEU A 170 10.40 7.02 16.81
CA LEU A 170 11.17 7.80 17.77
C LEU A 170 12.64 7.37 17.74
#